data_AF-A0A830BXE0-F1
#
_entry.id   AF-A0A830BXE0-F1
#
_cell.length_a   1.000
_cell.length_b   1.000
_cell.length_c   1.000
_cell.angle_alpha   90.00
_cell.angle_beta   90.00
_cell.angle_gamma   90.00
#
_symmetry.space_group_name_H-M   'P 1'
#
loop_
_entity.id
_entity.type
_entity.pdbx_description
1 polymer ?
#
loop_
_entity_poly.entity_id
_entity_poly.type
_entity_poly.pdbx_seq_one_letter_code
_entity_poly.pdbx_strand_id
1 'polypeptide(L)'
;MASVRPTGQPIVDDWDCLKSMVRTFETYCGSLSEYGMKHMRSFANFCNAGVRTEQMAKASSQACTSFPSNPWSSLNGGFSA
;
A
#
# COMPACT_ATOMS: atom_id res chain seq x y z
N MET A 1 -2.05 -1.08 -19.43
CA MET A 1 -0.69 -0.50 -19.30
C MET A 1 -0.01 -1.13 -18.11
N ALA A 2 1.03 -1.94 -18.34
CA ALA A 2 1.84 -2.46 -17.24
C ALA A 2 2.91 -1.41 -16.91
N SER A 3 2.80 -0.76 -15.75
CA SER A 3 3.81 0.19 -15.24
C SER A 3 4.99 -0.58 -14.63
N VAL A 4 5.64 -1.38 -15.47
CA VAL A 4 6.86 -2.12 -15.13
C VAL A 4 8.03 -1.22 -15.51
N ARG A 5 8.74 -0.68 -14.51
CA ARG A 5 9.95 0.10 -14.76
C ARG A 5 11.01 -0.73 -15.51
N PRO A 6 11.82 -0.10 -16.38
CA PRO A 6 12.92 -0.76 -17.07
C PRO A 6 13.88 -1.48 -16.12
N THR A 7 14.48 -2.56 -16.61
CA THR A 7 15.53 -3.28 -15.88
C THR A 7 16.65 -2.33 -15.45
N GLY A 8 17.10 -2.46 -14.19
CA GLY A 8 18.14 -1.61 -13.62
C GLY A 8 17.63 -0.35 -12.90
N GLN A 9 16.34 -0.02 -13.01
CA GLN A 9 15.74 1.07 -12.23
C GLN A 9 15.22 0.58 -10.87
N PRO A 10 15.26 1.43 -9.82
CA PRO A 10 14.62 1.11 -8.55
C PRO A 10 13.11 0.96 -8.70
N ILE A 11 12.46 0.18 -7.85
CA ILE A 11 11.01 -0.04 -7.93
C ILE A 11 10.21 1.25 -7.65
N VAL A 12 10.72 2.09 -6.75
CA VAL A 12 10.14 3.37 -6.33
C VAL A 12 11.25 4.41 -6.22
N ASP A 13 10.95 5.65 -6.53
CA ASP A 13 11.90 6.77 -6.35
C ASP A 13 11.86 7.31 -4.90
N ASP A 14 10.69 7.32 -4.26
CA ASP A 14 10.47 7.74 -2.88
C ASP A 14 10.02 6.56 -1.98
N TRP A 15 10.94 6.09 -1.14
CA TRP A 15 10.70 4.99 -0.20
C TRP A 15 9.84 5.38 1.00
N ASP A 16 9.86 6.66 1.41
CA ASP A 16 9.04 7.14 2.51
C ASP A 16 7.58 7.29 2.07
N CYS A 17 7.36 7.68 0.80
CA CYS A 17 6.05 7.56 0.17
C CYS A 17 5.57 6.11 0.17
N LEU A 18 6.41 5.15 -0.24
CA LEU A 18 6.00 3.74 -0.30
C LEU A 18 5.52 3.23 1.07
N LYS A 19 6.29 3.50 2.13
CA LYS A 19 5.90 3.13 3.50
C LYS A 19 4.61 3.81 3.94
N SER A 20 4.46 5.10 3.63
CA SER A 20 3.28 5.88 3.98
C SER A 20 2.02 5.38 3.27
N MET A 21 2.13 4.99 2.00
CA MET A 21 1.04 4.39 1.22
C MET A 21 0.57 3.07 1.82
N VAL A 22 1.52 2.19 2.18
CA VAL A 22 1.22 0.89 2.79
C VAL A 22 0.55 1.07 4.14
N ARG A 23 1.12 1.87 5.04
CA ARG A 23 0.54 2.15 6.37
C ARG A 23 -0.86 2.75 6.27
N THR A 24 -1.05 3.67 5.33
CA THR A 24 -2.36 4.30 5.11
C THR A 24 -3.37 3.28 4.62
N PHE A 25 -3.02 2.46 3.63
CA PHE A 25 -3.89 1.38 3.17
C PHE A 25 -4.27 0.44 4.32
N GLU A 26 -3.29 -0.03 5.09
CA GLU A 26 -3.51 -0.98 6.19
C GLU A 26 -4.37 -0.40 7.31
N THR A 27 -4.35 0.92 7.53
CA THR A 27 -5.22 1.60 8.50
C THR A 27 -6.71 1.43 8.17
N TYR A 28 -7.09 1.35 6.89
CA TYR A 28 -8.49 1.19 6.46
C TYR A 28 -8.83 -0.25 6.08
N CYS A 29 -7.88 -0.95 5.45
CA CYS A 29 -8.11 -2.25 4.81
C CYS A 29 -7.54 -3.44 5.61
N GLY A 30 -6.85 -3.18 6.72
CA GLY A 30 -6.17 -4.20 7.53
C GLY A 30 -4.83 -4.63 6.95
N SER A 31 -4.13 -5.49 7.70
CA SER A 31 -2.77 -5.95 7.36
C SER A 31 -2.72 -6.60 5.97
N LEU A 32 -1.64 -6.32 5.24
CA LEU A 32 -1.34 -6.98 3.98
C LEU A 32 -1.00 -8.46 4.18
N SER A 33 -0.42 -8.85 5.33
CA SER A 33 0.23 -10.15 5.55
C SER A 33 1.30 -10.47 4.48
N GLU A 34 1.93 -11.64 4.58
CA GLU A 34 2.89 -12.11 3.56
C GLU A 34 2.30 -12.13 2.15
N TYR A 35 1.02 -12.48 2.03
CA TYR A 35 0.37 -12.57 0.73
C TYR A 35 0.21 -11.19 0.07
N GLY A 36 -0.16 -10.17 0.83
CA GLY A 36 -0.40 -8.82 0.33
C GLY A 36 0.86 -8.12 -0.15
N MET A 37 2.05 -8.56 0.28
CA MET A 37 3.33 -8.02 -0.18
C MET A 37 3.54 -8.15 -1.69
N LYS A 38 2.82 -9.07 -2.36
CA LYS A 38 2.81 -9.13 -3.84
C LYS A 38 2.30 -7.83 -4.49
N HIS A 39 1.56 -7.00 -3.76
CA HIS A 39 1.02 -5.73 -4.21
C HIS A 39 1.93 -4.52 -3.94
N MET A 40 3.12 -4.72 -3.38
CA MET A 40 4.08 -3.63 -3.12
C MET A 40 4.42 -2.81 -4.37
N ARG A 41 4.45 -3.46 -5.54
CA ARG A 41 4.67 -2.76 -6.82
C ARG A 41 3.53 -1.79 -7.16
N SER A 42 2.30 -2.10 -6.78
CA SER A 42 1.16 -1.19 -6.97
C SER A 42 1.33 0.08 -6.12
N PHE A 43 1.71 -0.07 -4.84
CA PHE A 43 2.00 1.08 -3.97
C PHE A 43 3.18 1.91 -4.47
N ALA A 44 4.24 1.26 -4.96
CA ALA A 44 5.38 1.93 -5.58
C ALA A 44 4.95 2.75 -6.81
N ASN A 45 4.08 2.19 -7.65
CA ASN A 45 3.57 2.90 -8.82
C ASN A 45 2.71 4.13 -8.44
N PHE A 46 1.96 4.08 -7.33
CA PHE A 46 1.25 5.26 -6.83
C PHE A 46 2.22 6.38 -6.44
N CYS A 47 3.32 6.03 -5.75
CA CYS A 47 4.36 7.00 -5.41
C CYS A 47 5.04 7.58 -6.65
N ASN A 48 5.42 6.74 -7.62
CA ASN A 48 6.05 7.19 -8.86
C ASN A 48 5.10 8.06 -9.72
N ALA A 49 3.78 7.89 -9.55
CA ALA A 49 2.75 8.71 -10.20
C ALA A 49 2.41 10.00 -9.41
N GLY A 50 3.07 10.27 -8.27
CA GLY A 50 2.83 11.46 -7.46
C GLY A 50 1.52 11.43 -6.67
N VAL A 51 0.96 10.24 -6.41
CA VAL A 51 -0.23 10.11 -5.53
C VAL A 51 0.17 10.49 -4.11
N ARG A 52 -0.62 11.35 -3.48
CA ARG A 52 -0.41 11.78 -2.10
C ARG A 52 -1.15 10.90 -1.10
N THR A 53 -0.64 10.87 0.13
CA THR A 53 -1.17 10.02 1.21
C THR A 53 -2.65 10.30 1.50
N GLU A 54 -3.11 11.56 1.39
CA GLU A 54 -4.52 11.90 1.60
C GLU A 54 -5.43 11.28 0.52
N GLN A 55 -4.92 11.17 -0.71
CA GLN A 55 -5.65 10.53 -1.80
C GLN A 55 -5.76 9.02 -1.56
N MET A 56 -4.70 8.39 -1.04
CA MET A 56 -4.74 6.99 -0.62
C MET A 56 -5.75 6.79 0.52
N ALA A 57 -5.72 7.62 1.56
CA ALA A 57 -6.68 7.54 2.66
C ALA A 57 -8.14 7.63 2.18
N LYS A 58 -8.42 8.58 1.28
CA LYS A 58 -9.75 8.72 0.67
C LYS A 58 -10.13 7.50 -0.17
N ALA A 59 -9.21 6.98 -0.98
CA ALA A 59 -9.47 5.81 -1.81
C ALA A 59 -9.69 4.55 -0.97
N SER A 60 -8.85 4.32 0.05
CA SER A 60 -8.94 3.17 0.94
C SER A 60 -10.20 3.21 1.80
N SER A 61 -10.62 4.37 2.31
CA SER A 61 -11.88 4.48 3.07
C SER A 61 -13.13 4.21 2.21
N GLN A 62 -13.08 4.53 0.91
CA GLN A 62 -14.15 4.20 -0.03
C GLN A 62 -14.14 2.72 -0.45
N ALA A 63 -12.95 2.14 -0.63
CA ALA A 63 -12.79 0.75 -1.04
C ALA A 63 -13.04 -0.24 0.12
N CYS A 64 -12.62 0.11 1.32
CA CYS A 64 -12.71 -0.70 2.53
C CYS A 64 -13.68 -0.02 3.51
N THR A 65 -14.99 -0.22 3.29
CA THR A 65 -16.06 0.42 4.06
C THR A 65 -16.13 -0.04 5.51
N SER A 66 -15.50 -1.17 5.83
CA SER A 66 -15.40 -1.72 7.18
C SER A 66 -14.06 -2.42 7.34
N PHE A 67 -13.48 -2.32 8.54
CA PHE A 67 -12.24 -3.04 8.84
C PHE A 67 -12.51 -4.56 8.88
N PRO A 68 -11.72 -5.38 8.16
CA PRO A 68 -11.96 -6.81 8.09
C PRO A 68 -11.67 -7.53 9.41
N SER A 69 -12.55 -8.46 9.80
CA SER A 69 -12.48 -9.18 11.08
C SER A 69 -11.80 -10.56 10.99
N ASN A 70 -10.87 -10.75 10.06
CA ASN A 70 -10.15 -12.03 9.90
C ASN A 70 -8.73 -11.95 10.52
N PRO A 71 -8.14 -13.10 10.92
CA PRO A 71 -6.84 -13.11 11.60
C PRO A 71 -5.70 -12.50 10.78
N TRP A 72 -5.72 -12.66 9.45
CA TRP A 72 -4.67 -12.21 8.55
C TRP A 72 -4.66 -10.70 8.30
N SER A 73 -5.77 -10.03 8.60
CA SER A 73 -5.89 -8.58 8.47
C SER A 73 -5.67 -7.83 9.80
N SER A 74 -5.34 -8.55 10.88
CA SER A 74 -5.06 -7.93 12.18
C SER A 74 -3.80 -7.07 12.15
N LEU A 75 -3.87 -5.90 12.80
CA LEU A 75 -2.73 -4.99 12.99
C LEU A 75 -2.03 -5.18 14.35
N ASN A 76 -2.38 -6.21 15.13
CA ASN A 76 -1.76 -6.45 16.44
C ASN A 76 -0.24 -6.71 16.34
N GLY A 77 0.23 -7.24 15.21
CA GLY A 77 1.66 -7.42 14.92
C GLY A 77 2.35 -6.17 14.37
N GLY A 78 1.62 -5.05 14.23
CA GLY A 78 2.09 -3.83 13.59
C GLY A 78 1.73 -3.74 12.11
N PHE A 79 2.25 -2.70 11.48
CA PHE A 79 2.13 -2.44 10.04
C PHE A 79 3.23 -3.18 9.27
N SER A 80 2.99 -3.47 8.00
CA SER A 80 3.96 -4.13 7.11
C SER A 80 5.12 -3.21 6.69
N ALA A 81 5.04 -1.91 6.99
CA ALA A 81 6.01 -0.88 6.64
C ALA A 81 6.38 0.01 7.82
#